data_AF-A0A924H530-F1
#
_entry.id   AF-A0A924H530-F1
#
_cell.length_a   1.000
_cell.length_b   1.000
_cell.length_c   1.000
_cell.angle_alpha   90.00
_cell.angle_beta   90.00
_cell.angle_gamma   90.00
#
_symmetry.space_group_name_H-M   'P 1'
#
loop_
_entity.id
_entity.type
_entity.pdbx_description
1 polymer ?
#
loop_
_entity_poly.entity_id
_entity_poly.type
_entity_poly.pdbx_seq_one_letter_code
_entity_poly.pdbx_strand_id
1 'polypeptide(L)'
;MTAPTNTFQTYQAVGNREDLSDIIHDISPTATPFVSALEKVVATSTKHEWQTKSLTAASGSNAVIEGDDATTDASNATVRRYNYTQISDKVAQVSGTQDVVKKAGRKSEMGMQMVDKMKELKRDQEVVLLQNVASVAGGISTPRKSAGAMAWIRTNVSKAADGTLSTGDGTDIYTTGTARALVETFTTSALALAWDAGGEPTMGILGKFQKMQVAQYSGSSTKTSNGDAKKVTNSVDVYVDPLGNEIKFVPCRQAPTGAVMMFDMEHVKLAVLRDYETSPLAKTGDSERKQILTEYCLEMGNEAAHAAVYDLTTA
;
A
#
# COMPACT_ATOMS: atom_id res chain seq x y z
N MET A 1 41.12 -46.24 -3.96
CA MET A 1 40.81 -47.26 -2.94
C MET A 1 39.39 -47.74 -3.20
N THR A 2 39.23 -48.98 -3.65
CA THR A 2 37.95 -49.59 -4.01
C THR A 2 37.28 -50.18 -2.77
N ALA A 3 35.94 -50.13 -2.71
CA ALA A 3 35.20 -50.76 -1.61
C ALA A 3 35.49 -52.28 -1.57
N PRO A 4 35.63 -52.90 -0.38
CA PRO A 4 35.88 -54.34 -0.26
C PRO A 4 34.82 -55.18 -0.98
N THR A 5 35.24 -56.26 -1.63
CA THR A 5 34.35 -57.17 -2.36
C THR A 5 33.23 -57.69 -1.45
N ASN A 6 31.98 -57.69 -1.95
CA ASN A 6 30.74 -58.04 -1.22
C ASN A 6 30.27 -57.06 -0.13
N THR A 7 30.78 -55.81 -0.09
CA THR A 7 30.23 -54.79 0.81
C THR A 7 28.82 -54.38 0.37
N PHE A 8 27.81 -54.65 1.20
CA PHE A 8 26.43 -54.17 0.98
C PHE A 8 26.36 -52.67 1.27
N GLN A 9 26.16 -51.87 0.22
CA GLN A 9 26.13 -50.42 0.31
C GLN A 9 24.70 -49.90 0.39
N THR A 10 24.52 -48.70 0.93
CA THR A 10 23.22 -48.01 0.99
C THR A 10 22.54 -47.88 -0.38
N TYR A 11 23.31 -47.81 -1.47
CA TYR A 11 22.78 -47.79 -2.84
C TYR A 11 22.20 -49.13 -3.31
N GLN A 12 22.55 -50.24 -2.66
CA GLN A 12 22.06 -51.59 -2.94
C GLN A 12 20.92 -52.00 -2.00
N ALA A 13 20.64 -51.19 -0.96
CA ALA A 13 19.63 -51.47 0.04
C ALA A 13 18.24 -50.96 -0.38
N VAL A 14 17.34 -51.90 -0.66
CA VAL A 14 15.92 -51.63 -0.86
C VAL A 14 15.27 -51.48 0.52
N GLY A 15 14.74 -50.29 0.82
CA GLY A 15 14.08 -49.99 2.11
C GLY A 15 14.76 -48.92 2.97
N ASN A 16 15.83 -48.27 2.49
CA ASN A 16 16.37 -47.08 3.15
C ASN A 16 15.32 -45.96 3.15
N ARG A 17 14.97 -45.47 4.34
CA ARG A 17 13.97 -44.39 4.51
C ARG A 17 14.56 -43.06 4.03
N GLU A 18 13.73 -42.25 3.39
CA GLU A 18 14.09 -40.90 2.97
C GLU A 18 14.40 -40.02 4.20
N ASP A 19 15.48 -39.23 4.09
CA ASP A 19 15.80 -38.15 5.01
C ASP A 19 15.19 -36.85 4.46
N LEU A 20 14.39 -36.17 5.28
CA LEU A 20 13.69 -34.95 4.89
C LEU A 20 13.80 -33.92 6.00
N SER A 21 14.31 -32.75 5.66
CA SER A 21 14.39 -31.62 6.58
C SER A 21 12.99 -31.17 7.01
N ASP A 22 12.81 -31.01 8.32
CA ASP A 22 11.59 -30.46 8.93
C ASP A 22 11.50 -28.93 8.81
N ILE A 23 12.41 -28.26 8.11
CA ILE A 23 12.40 -26.80 7.94
C ILE A 23 11.89 -26.43 6.56
N ILE A 24 10.85 -25.59 6.52
CA ILE A 24 10.33 -24.99 5.28
C ILE A 24 10.91 -23.57 5.17
N HIS A 25 11.68 -23.32 4.12
CA HIS A 25 12.24 -21.99 3.83
C HIS A 25 11.33 -21.21 2.88
N ASP A 26 10.63 -20.19 3.39
CA ASP A 26 9.79 -19.28 2.60
C ASP A 26 10.43 -17.88 2.52
N ILE A 27 10.61 -17.38 1.30
CA ILE A 27 11.16 -16.05 1.00
C ILE A 27 10.09 -15.09 0.45
N SER A 28 8.81 -15.50 0.51
CA SER A 28 7.71 -14.72 -0.05
C SER A 28 7.65 -13.33 0.57
N PRO A 29 7.50 -12.27 -0.24
CA PRO A 29 7.39 -10.91 0.28
C PRO A 29 5.99 -10.72 0.91
N THR A 30 5.94 -10.66 2.23
CA THR A 30 4.71 -10.53 3.04
C THR A 30 4.50 -9.15 3.65
N ALA A 31 5.49 -8.25 3.53
CA ALA A 31 5.41 -6.90 4.08
C ALA A 31 4.33 -6.06 3.36
N THR A 32 3.51 -5.38 4.15
CA THR A 32 2.39 -4.51 3.73
C THR A 32 2.45 -3.19 4.49
N PRO A 33 3.46 -2.34 4.19
CA PRO A 33 3.74 -1.15 4.98
C PRO A 33 2.62 -0.12 4.95
N PHE A 34 1.89 0.02 3.84
CA PHE A 34 0.80 0.99 3.74
C PHE A 34 -0.40 0.55 4.58
N VAL A 35 -0.93 -0.66 4.33
CA VAL A 35 -2.07 -1.22 5.09
C VAL A 35 -1.79 -1.26 6.60
N SER A 36 -0.55 -1.55 6.99
CA SER A 36 -0.16 -1.61 8.41
C SER A 36 -0.06 -0.23 9.08
N ALA A 37 0.12 0.84 8.30
CA ALA A 37 0.25 2.20 8.81
C ALA A 37 -1.09 2.94 8.89
N LEU A 38 -2.08 2.54 8.10
CA LEU A 38 -3.39 3.19 8.07
C LEU A 38 -4.18 3.01 9.37
N GLU A 39 -4.80 4.09 9.85
CA GLU A 39 -5.83 4.01 10.87
C GLU A 39 -7.04 3.25 10.32
N LYS A 40 -7.61 2.34 11.11
CA LYS A 40 -8.82 1.61 10.73
C LYS A 40 -10.06 2.31 11.25
N VAL A 41 -11.05 2.50 10.37
CA VAL A 41 -12.38 3.01 10.72
C VAL A 41 -13.45 2.01 10.30
N VAL A 42 -14.62 2.06 10.94
CA VAL A 42 -15.73 1.14 10.65
C VAL A 42 -16.61 1.74 9.56
N ALA A 43 -16.79 1.01 8.45
CA ALA A 43 -17.81 1.31 7.45
C ALA A 43 -19.15 0.68 7.86
N THR A 44 -20.26 1.39 7.67
CA THR A 44 -21.62 0.89 7.99
C THR A 44 -22.45 0.56 6.76
N SER A 45 -21.93 0.86 5.56
CA SER A 45 -22.58 0.64 4.28
C SER A 45 -21.56 0.26 3.22
N THR A 46 -22.04 -0.34 2.13
CA THR A 46 -21.21 -0.72 0.97
C THR A 46 -20.74 0.47 0.15
N LYS A 47 -21.43 1.61 0.31
CA LYS A 47 -20.96 2.93 -0.11
C LYS A 47 -20.54 3.67 1.16
N HIS A 48 -19.24 3.84 1.34
CA HIS A 48 -18.67 4.57 2.47
C HIS A 48 -18.47 6.02 2.07
N GLU A 49 -18.93 6.96 2.89
CA GLU A 49 -19.01 8.37 2.53
C GLU A 49 -18.54 9.25 3.68
N TRP A 50 -17.79 10.29 3.33
CA TRP A 50 -17.27 11.27 4.27
C TRP A 50 -17.43 12.67 3.69
N GLN A 51 -17.20 13.69 4.52
CA GLN A 51 -17.31 15.09 4.13
C GLN A 51 -15.96 15.77 4.24
N THR A 52 -15.70 16.67 3.31
CA THR A 52 -14.53 17.55 3.30
C THR A 52 -14.98 19.00 3.33
N LYS A 53 -14.13 19.86 3.88
CA LYS A 53 -14.35 21.30 3.93
C LYS A 53 -13.03 22.01 3.78
N SER A 54 -13.03 23.14 3.09
CA SER A 54 -11.92 24.09 3.08
C SER A 54 -12.36 25.42 3.69
N LEU A 55 -11.40 26.11 4.30
CA LEU A 55 -11.56 27.50 4.72
C LEU A 55 -11.28 28.42 3.52
N THR A 56 -11.83 29.63 3.58
CA THR A 56 -11.47 30.68 2.64
C THR A 56 -10.00 31.05 2.84
N ALA A 57 -9.30 31.34 1.73
CA ALA A 57 -7.90 31.75 1.79
C ALA A 57 -7.72 33.00 2.66
N ALA A 58 -6.58 33.10 3.35
CA ALA A 58 -6.26 34.27 4.16
C ALA A 58 -6.23 35.54 3.29
N SER A 59 -6.92 36.59 3.73
CA SER A 59 -6.97 37.88 3.04
C SER A 59 -6.03 38.88 3.68
N GLY A 60 -5.08 39.41 2.90
CA GLY A 60 -4.26 40.56 3.29
C GLY A 60 -5.02 41.89 3.30
N SER A 61 -6.28 41.89 2.88
CA SER A 61 -7.13 43.08 2.74
C SER A 61 -8.31 43.09 3.71
N ASN A 62 -8.27 42.27 4.78
CA ASN A 62 -9.30 42.25 5.82
C ASN A 62 -9.15 43.43 6.81
N ALA A 63 -9.06 44.65 6.28
CA ALA A 63 -9.03 45.88 7.06
C ALA A 63 -10.43 46.50 7.03
N VAL A 64 -10.99 46.75 8.21
CA VAL A 64 -12.34 47.32 8.38
C VAL A 64 -12.20 48.72 8.98
N ILE A 65 -13.08 49.64 8.58
CA ILE A 65 -13.10 51.01 9.10
C ILE A 65 -13.52 50.98 10.57
N GLU A 66 -12.87 51.78 11.42
CA GLU A 66 -13.21 51.87 12.84
C GLU A 66 -14.65 52.39 13.01
N GLY A 67 -15.48 51.62 13.73
CA GLY A 67 -16.89 51.94 13.99
C GLY A 67 -17.86 51.49 12.88
N ASP A 68 -17.39 50.77 11.86
CA ASP A 68 -18.24 50.19 10.82
C ASP A 68 -19.02 48.96 11.31
N ASP A 69 -20.21 48.74 10.76
CA ASP A 69 -21.05 47.60 11.09
C ASP A 69 -20.50 46.32 10.44
N ALA A 70 -20.49 45.22 11.20
CA ALA A 70 -19.97 43.96 10.70
C ALA A 70 -20.87 43.38 9.59
N THR A 71 -20.26 43.05 8.44
CA THR A 71 -20.93 42.30 7.37
C THR A 71 -20.84 40.80 7.61
N THR A 72 -21.90 40.06 7.31
CA THR A 72 -21.92 38.60 7.46
C THR A 72 -21.06 37.92 6.39
N ASP A 73 -20.04 37.19 6.81
CA ASP A 73 -19.23 36.36 5.92
C ASP A 73 -20.03 35.18 5.34
N ALA A 74 -19.73 34.82 4.08
CA ALA A 74 -20.33 33.66 3.46
C ALA A 74 -19.86 32.36 4.14
N SER A 75 -20.80 31.44 4.40
CA SER A 75 -20.48 30.13 4.97
C SER A 75 -19.94 29.16 3.92
N ASN A 76 -18.82 28.49 4.23
CA ASN A 76 -18.26 27.43 3.39
C ASN A 76 -19.03 26.11 3.59
N ALA A 77 -19.69 25.63 2.55
CA ALA A 77 -20.39 24.35 2.55
C ALA A 77 -19.42 23.15 2.47
N THR A 78 -19.80 22.03 3.07
CA THR A 78 -19.05 20.76 2.99
C THR A 78 -19.31 20.05 1.67
N VAL A 79 -18.31 19.35 1.14
CA VAL A 79 -18.43 18.51 -0.06
C VAL A 79 -18.41 17.03 0.35
N ARG A 80 -19.35 16.24 -0.18
CA ARG A 80 -19.44 14.80 0.07
C ARG A 80 -18.47 14.05 -0.87
N ARG A 81 -17.74 13.09 -0.31
CA ARG A 81 -16.88 12.12 -1.01
C ARG A 81 -17.34 10.72 -0.70
N TYR A 82 -17.02 9.76 -1.57
CA TYR A 82 -17.41 8.37 -1.36
C TYR A 82 -16.46 7.37 -2.01
N ASN A 83 -16.46 6.16 -1.48
CA ASN A 83 -15.84 5.00 -2.09
C ASN A 83 -16.73 3.76 -1.90
N TYR A 84 -16.49 2.72 -2.69
CA TYR A 84 -17.21 1.44 -2.57
C TYR A 84 -16.36 0.40 -1.87
N THR A 85 -16.96 -0.33 -0.95
CA THR A 85 -16.30 -1.45 -0.27
C THR A 85 -16.08 -2.61 -1.24
N GLN A 86 -14.85 -3.11 -1.28
CA GLN A 86 -14.44 -4.25 -2.08
C GLN A 86 -14.28 -5.47 -1.18
N ILE A 87 -14.83 -6.59 -1.64
CA ILE A 87 -14.65 -7.90 -1.02
C ILE A 87 -13.37 -8.51 -1.57
N SER A 88 -12.49 -8.99 -0.69
CA SER A 88 -11.33 -9.78 -1.06
C SER A 88 -11.34 -11.08 -0.28
N ASP A 89 -11.15 -12.21 -0.96
CA ASP A 89 -11.18 -13.53 -0.33
C ASP A 89 -10.08 -14.46 -0.87
N LYS A 90 -9.76 -15.48 -0.08
CA LYS A 90 -8.92 -16.61 -0.47
C LYS A 90 -9.47 -17.89 0.15
N VAL A 91 -9.31 -19.00 -0.55
CA VAL A 91 -9.76 -20.32 -0.10
C VAL A 91 -8.59 -21.30 -0.07
N ALA A 92 -8.42 -22.01 1.04
CA ALA A 92 -7.54 -23.16 1.17
C ALA A 92 -8.35 -24.45 1.04
N GLN A 93 -7.74 -25.49 0.46
CA GLN A 93 -8.37 -26.80 0.27
C GLN A 93 -7.35 -27.92 0.47
N VAL A 94 -7.70 -28.90 1.30
CA VAL A 94 -6.85 -30.06 1.60
C VAL A 94 -7.69 -31.33 1.55
N SER A 95 -7.14 -32.41 0.98
CA SER A 95 -7.80 -33.71 0.96
C SER A 95 -7.71 -34.42 2.32
N GLY A 96 -8.67 -35.29 2.63
CA GLY A 96 -8.69 -36.04 3.89
C GLY A 96 -7.40 -36.84 4.11
N THR A 97 -6.96 -37.58 3.09
CA THR A 97 -5.69 -38.34 3.14
C THR A 97 -4.49 -37.43 3.40
N GLN A 98 -4.40 -36.27 2.75
CA GLN A 98 -3.26 -35.37 2.95
C GLN A 98 -3.23 -34.85 4.39
N ASP A 99 -4.37 -34.63 5.06
CA ASP A 99 -4.37 -34.13 6.44
C ASP A 99 -4.00 -35.22 7.47
N VAL A 100 -4.19 -36.50 7.15
CA VAL A 100 -3.83 -37.63 8.03
C VAL A 100 -2.39 -38.15 7.82
N VAL A 101 -1.85 -38.04 6.61
CA VAL A 101 -0.46 -38.47 6.32
C VAL A 101 0.55 -37.67 7.15
N LYS A 102 1.61 -38.35 7.64
CA LYS A 102 2.68 -37.70 8.41
C LYS A 102 3.42 -36.68 7.53
N LYS A 103 3.45 -35.43 7.97
CA LYS A 103 4.09 -34.32 7.27
C LYS A 103 5.40 -33.98 7.94
N ALA A 104 6.43 -33.69 7.15
CA ALA A 104 7.65 -33.07 7.64
C ALA A 104 7.42 -31.56 7.82
N GLY A 105 7.94 -31.02 8.92
CA GLY A 105 7.95 -29.57 9.20
C GLY A 105 6.61 -28.88 9.44
N ARG A 106 5.49 -29.60 9.57
CA ARG A 106 4.17 -28.99 9.82
C ARG A 106 3.18 -29.91 10.52
N LYS A 107 2.38 -29.33 11.41
CA LYS A 107 1.36 -30.06 12.22
C LYS A 107 0.05 -30.30 11.45
N SER A 108 -0.35 -29.38 10.58
CA SER A 108 -1.51 -29.52 9.69
C SER A 108 -1.24 -28.80 8.38
N GLU A 109 -1.59 -29.44 7.26
CA GLU A 109 -1.48 -28.83 5.93
C GLU A 109 -2.45 -27.66 5.78
N MET A 110 -3.68 -27.84 6.28
CA MET A 110 -4.71 -26.80 6.25
C MET A 110 -4.29 -25.57 7.05
N GLY A 111 -3.67 -25.77 8.22
CA GLY A 111 -3.16 -24.65 9.02
C GLY A 111 -2.11 -23.81 8.29
N MET A 112 -1.17 -24.47 7.61
CA MET A 112 -0.13 -23.79 6.83
C MET A 112 -0.75 -23.01 5.65
N GLN A 113 -1.60 -23.67 4.86
CA GLN A 113 -2.27 -23.02 3.72
C GLN A 113 -3.09 -21.80 4.17
N MET A 114 -3.76 -21.86 5.32
CA MET A 114 -4.52 -20.72 5.84
C MET A 114 -3.62 -19.53 6.19
N VAL A 115 -2.45 -19.76 6.80
CA VAL A 115 -1.48 -18.69 7.09
C VAL A 115 -0.99 -18.06 5.79
N ASP A 116 -0.68 -18.87 4.79
CA ASP A 116 -0.22 -18.37 3.48
C ASP A 116 -1.32 -17.58 2.78
N LYS A 117 -2.58 -18.05 2.83
CA LYS A 117 -3.73 -17.33 2.28
C LYS A 117 -4.00 -16.01 3.02
N MET A 118 -3.80 -15.91 4.33
CA MET A 118 -3.88 -14.63 5.03
C MET A 118 -2.80 -13.64 4.58
N LYS A 119 -1.56 -14.11 4.43
CA LYS A 119 -0.44 -13.28 3.95
C LYS A 119 -0.68 -12.80 2.52
N GLU A 120 -1.12 -13.69 1.63
CA GLU A 120 -1.51 -13.34 0.26
C GLU A 120 -2.65 -12.31 0.26
N LEU A 121 -3.68 -12.49 1.08
CA LEU A 121 -4.83 -11.59 1.13
C LEU A 121 -4.45 -10.18 1.62
N LYS A 122 -3.57 -10.07 2.62
CA LYS A 122 -3.01 -8.77 3.04
C LYS A 122 -2.22 -8.10 1.92
N ARG A 123 -1.43 -8.89 1.18
CA ARG A 123 -0.66 -8.38 0.03
C ARG A 123 -1.58 -7.89 -1.09
N ASP A 124 -2.65 -8.60 -1.36
CA ASP A 124 -3.64 -8.20 -2.37
C ASP A 124 -4.33 -6.89 -1.95
N GLN A 125 -4.63 -6.72 -0.66
CA GLN A 125 -5.14 -5.45 -0.12
C GLN A 125 -4.15 -4.28 -0.32
N GLU A 126 -2.87 -4.49 -0.04
CA GLU A 126 -1.83 -3.46 -0.27
C GLU A 126 -1.80 -3.02 -1.75
N VAL A 127 -1.84 -3.96 -2.69
CA VAL A 127 -1.89 -3.66 -4.13
C VAL A 127 -3.17 -2.88 -4.48
N VAL A 128 -4.32 -3.34 -3.99
CA VAL A 128 -5.63 -2.74 -4.31
C VAL A 128 -5.74 -1.30 -3.82
N LEU A 129 -5.16 -0.97 -2.67
CA LEU A 129 -5.22 0.39 -2.12
C LEU A 129 -4.23 1.34 -2.79
N LEU A 130 -3.11 0.85 -3.33
CA LEU A 130 -2.09 1.69 -3.97
C LEU A 130 -2.22 1.80 -5.49
N GLN A 131 -2.98 0.90 -6.14
CA GLN A 131 -3.11 0.86 -7.60
C GLN A 131 -3.89 2.06 -8.17
N ASN A 132 -3.76 2.25 -9.48
CA ASN A 132 -4.51 3.22 -10.25
C ASN A 132 -5.82 2.61 -10.77
N VAL A 133 -6.83 2.55 -9.90
CA VAL A 133 -8.18 2.11 -10.27
C VAL A 133 -9.24 3.05 -9.74
N ALA A 134 -10.29 3.24 -10.53
CA ALA A 134 -11.49 3.93 -10.12
C ALA A 134 -12.41 3.02 -9.29
N SER A 135 -13.23 3.65 -8.45
CA SER A 135 -14.27 2.98 -7.69
C SER A 135 -15.37 2.46 -8.62
N VAL A 136 -15.96 1.31 -8.28
CA VAL A 136 -17.02 0.68 -9.07
C VAL A 136 -18.13 0.24 -8.13
N ALA A 137 -19.36 0.70 -8.40
CA ALA A 137 -20.54 0.39 -7.61
C ALA A 137 -20.95 -1.09 -7.61
N GLY A 138 -20.45 -1.85 -8.58
CA GLY A 138 -20.75 -3.26 -8.80
C GLY A 138 -22.13 -3.49 -9.43
N GLY A 139 -22.41 -4.75 -9.75
CA GLY A 139 -23.63 -5.21 -10.40
C GLY A 139 -23.73 -6.73 -10.32
N ILE A 140 -24.71 -7.32 -10.99
CA ILE A 140 -24.95 -8.78 -10.94
C ILE A 140 -23.74 -9.58 -11.46
N SER A 141 -23.06 -9.06 -12.48
CA SER A 141 -21.90 -9.68 -13.13
C SER A 141 -20.59 -8.91 -12.93
N THR A 142 -20.62 -7.79 -12.19
CA THR A 142 -19.47 -6.92 -11.99
C THR A 142 -19.18 -6.73 -10.51
N PRO A 143 -17.98 -7.06 -10.03
CA PRO A 143 -17.65 -6.87 -8.63
C PRO A 143 -17.53 -5.39 -8.29
N ARG A 144 -17.84 -5.05 -7.03
CA ARG A 144 -17.48 -3.76 -6.46
C ARG A 144 -15.97 -3.61 -6.38
N LYS A 145 -15.48 -2.39 -6.60
CA LYS A 145 -14.07 -2.06 -6.47
C LYS A 145 -13.90 -0.79 -5.66
N SER A 146 -12.96 -0.81 -4.74
CA SER A 146 -12.48 0.39 -4.06
C SER A 146 -11.57 1.15 -5.02
N ALA A 147 -11.71 2.47 -5.08
CA ALA A 147 -10.70 3.32 -5.70
C ALA A 147 -9.37 3.17 -4.94
N GLY A 148 -8.26 3.12 -5.67
CA GLY A 148 -6.91 3.15 -5.10
C GLY A 148 -6.37 4.58 -5.02
N ALA A 149 -5.28 4.78 -4.27
CA ALA A 149 -4.72 6.08 -3.93
C ALA A 149 -4.44 6.99 -5.14
N MET A 150 -3.99 6.42 -6.27
CA MET A 150 -3.71 7.19 -7.49
C MET A 150 -4.95 7.79 -8.16
N ALA A 151 -6.15 7.29 -7.88
CA ALA A 151 -7.40 7.88 -8.37
C ALA A 151 -7.84 9.09 -7.54
N TRP A 152 -7.28 9.26 -6.34
CA TRP A 152 -7.61 10.34 -5.42
C TRP A 152 -6.66 11.53 -5.57
N ILE A 153 -5.34 11.32 -5.53
CA ILE A 153 -4.37 12.44 -5.46
C ILE A 153 -4.33 13.21 -6.79
N ARG A 154 -4.72 14.48 -6.75
CA ARG A 154 -4.87 15.40 -7.88
C ARG A 154 -4.18 16.74 -7.64
N THR A 155 -4.43 17.38 -6.51
CA THR A 155 -4.09 18.79 -6.27
C THR A 155 -2.57 18.98 -6.17
N ASN A 156 -1.90 18.10 -5.42
CA ASN A 156 -0.47 18.26 -5.10
C ASN A 156 0.37 17.23 -5.87
N VAL A 157 0.40 17.38 -7.19
CA VAL A 157 1.03 16.39 -8.06
C VAL A 157 2.09 17.00 -8.95
N SER A 158 3.27 16.38 -8.96
CA SER A 158 4.23 16.55 -10.05
C SER A 158 4.03 15.41 -11.05
N LYS A 159 3.75 15.74 -12.31
CA LYS A 159 3.57 14.77 -13.41
C LYS A 159 4.25 15.20 -14.70
N ALA A 160 4.36 14.30 -15.68
CA ALA A 160 4.72 14.69 -17.03
C ALA A 160 3.67 15.63 -17.62
N ALA A 161 4.08 16.46 -18.59
CA ALA A 161 3.19 17.47 -19.17
C ALA A 161 1.95 16.84 -19.84
N ASP A 162 2.14 15.69 -20.48
CA ASP A 162 1.14 14.88 -21.20
C ASP A 162 0.37 13.89 -20.32
N GLY A 163 0.72 13.73 -19.04
CA GLY A 163 -0.09 12.95 -18.10
C GLY A 163 -1.41 13.67 -17.79
N THR A 164 -2.49 12.93 -17.55
CA THR A 164 -3.81 13.50 -17.21
C THR A 164 -4.19 13.09 -15.80
N LEU A 165 -4.44 14.07 -14.94
CA LEU A 165 -4.90 13.83 -13.57
C LEU A 165 -6.29 13.21 -13.57
N SER A 166 -6.59 12.42 -12.54
CA SER A 166 -7.96 12.06 -12.22
C SER A 166 -8.75 13.30 -11.75
N THR A 167 -10.06 13.14 -11.61
CA THR A 167 -10.97 14.13 -11.04
C THR A 167 -10.69 14.36 -9.55
N GLY A 168 -10.06 13.40 -8.86
CA GLY A 168 -9.71 13.49 -7.45
C GLY A 168 -10.85 13.12 -6.49
N ASP A 169 -11.84 12.39 -6.99
CA ASP A 169 -12.98 11.89 -6.22
C ASP A 169 -13.11 10.35 -6.27
N GLY A 170 -12.10 9.68 -6.83
CA GLY A 170 -12.06 8.22 -6.97
C GLY A 170 -12.96 7.66 -8.08
N THR A 171 -13.53 8.47 -8.98
CA THR A 171 -14.43 8.00 -10.05
C THR A 171 -13.74 7.69 -11.37
N ASP A 172 -12.54 8.23 -11.59
CA ASP A 172 -11.71 8.04 -12.77
C ASP A 172 -10.25 7.77 -12.38
N ILE A 173 -9.42 7.43 -13.37
CA ILE A 173 -8.03 7.03 -13.16
C ILE A 173 -7.08 8.09 -13.67
N TYR A 174 -5.88 8.13 -13.09
CA TYR A 174 -4.76 8.86 -13.64
C TYR A 174 -4.36 8.27 -15.01
N THR A 175 -4.13 9.11 -16.03
CA THR A 175 -3.59 8.66 -17.32
C THR A 175 -2.11 8.98 -17.39
N THR A 176 -1.27 7.96 -17.53
CA THR A 176 0.18 8.10 -17.53
C THR A 176 0.69 8.83 -18.77
N GLY A 177 1.57 9.80 -18.54
CA GLY A 177 2.31 10.51 -19.58
C GLY A 177 3.66 9.86 -19.89
N THR A 178 4.52 10.63 -20.54
CA THR A 178 5.88 10.21 -20.91
C THR A 178 6.74 10.03 -19.66
N ALA A 179 7.38 8.87 -19.55
CA ALA A 179 8.24 8.54 -18.41
C ALA A 179 9.45 9.50 -18.29
N ARG A 180 9.73 9.96 -17.07
CA ARG A 180 10.79 10.91 -16.71
C ARG A 180 11.56 10.42 -15.48
N ALA A 181 12.84 10.77 -15.40
CA ALA A 181 13.67 10.37 -14.25
C ALA A 181 13.24 11.13 -12.99
N LEU A 182 13.22 10.45 -11.84
CA LEU A 182 12.94 11.10 -10.56
C LEU A 182 14.07 12.07 -10.20
N VAL A 183 13.71 13.33 -9.98
CA VAL A 183 14.62 14.38 -9.51
C VAL A 183 14.06 14.97 -8.21
N GLU A 184 14.92 15.37 -7.30
CA GLU A 184 14.56 15.97 -6.00
C GLU A 184 13.56 17.13 -6.14
N THR A 185 13.74 17.96 -7.17
CA THR A 185 12.86 19.09 -7.46
C THR A 185 11.40 18.69 -7.67
N PHE A 186 11.13 17.50 -8.24
CA PHE A 186 9.76 17.03 -8.42
C PHE A 186 9.09 16.70 -7.10
N THR A 187 9.84 16.14 -6.16
CA THR A 187 9.38 15.80 -4.81
C THR A 187 9.15 17.08 -4.01
N THR A 188 10.11 18.01 -4.00
CA THR A 188 9.96 19.29 -3.29
C THR A 188 8.84 20.15 -3.86
N SER A 189 8.63 20.16 -5.19
CA SER A 189 7.50 20.86 -5.80
C SER A 189 6.16 20.27 -5.37
N ALA A 190 6.03 18.95 -5.33
CA ALA A 190 4.79 18.30 -4.91
C ALA A 190 4.48 18.54 -3.42
N LEU A 191 5.52 18.58 -2.57
CA LEU A 191 5.39 18.89 -1.14
C LEU A 191 5.06 20.35 -0.88
N ALA A 192 5.65 21.29 -1.64
CA ALA A 192 5.31 22.69 -1.56
C ALA A 192 3.82 22.93 -1.91
N LEU A 193 3.29 22.22 -2.91
CA LEU A 193 1.85 22.28 -3.22
C LEU A 193 1.00 21.75 -2.05
N ALA A 194 1.41 20.66 -1.40
CA ALA A 194 0.71 20.15 -0.23
C ALA A 194 0.74 21.14 0.93
N TRP A 195 1.87 21.79 1.17
CA TRP A 195 1.99 22.86 2.16
C TRP A 195 1.03 24.02 1.87
N ASP A 196 0.99 24.50 0.63
CA ASP A 196 0.07 25.58 0.22
C ASP A 196 -1.40 25.17 0.39
N ALA A 197 -1.71 23.89 0.25
CA ALA A 197 -3.02 23.31 0.51
C ALA A 197 -3.31 23.01 2.00
N GLY A 198 -2.33 23.18 2.87
CA GLY A 198 -2.41 22.93 4.32
C GLY A 198 -2.24 21.47 4.74
N GLY A 199 -1.63 20.64 3.89
CA GLY A 199 -1.30 19.24 4.19
C GLY A 199 0.13 19.06 4.67
N GLU A 200 0.35 18.08 5.54
CA GLU A 200 1.68 17.73 6.07
C GLU A 200 1.97 16.23 5.83
N PRO A 201 2.37 15.83 4.61
CA PRO A 201 2.69 14.43 4.32
C PRO A 201 3.84 13.92 5.21
N THR A 202 3.65 12.78 5.87
CA THR A 202 4.66 12.18 6.77
C THR A 202 5.20 10.84 6.27
N MET A 203 4.46 10.14 5.39
CA MET A 203 4.84 8.83 4.87
C MET A 203 4.87 8.79 3.34
N GLY A 204 6.04 8.54 2.76
CA GLY A 204 6.21 8.30 1.33
C GLY A 204 6.27 6.82 1.00
N ILE A 205 5.35 6.30 0.18
CA ILE A 205 5.35 4.93 -0.33
C ILE A 205 5.85 4.92 -1.77
N LEU A 206 6.80 4.03 -2.06
CA LEU A 206 7.40 3.92 -3.39
C LEU A 206 8.01 2.54 -3.68
N GLY A 207 8.21 2.25 -4.97
CA GLY A 207 8.88 1.06 -5.43
C GLY A 207 10.41 1.09 -5.25
N LYS A 208 11.06 -0.07 -5.40
CA LYS A 208 12.51 -0.23 -5.21
C LYS A 208 13.37 0.74 -6.03
N PHE A 209 13.00 0.98 -7.30
CA PHE A 209 13.80 1.80 -8.22
C PHE A 209 13.81 3.25 -7.75
N GLN A 210 12.63 3.78 -7.41
CA GLN A 210 12.51 5.15 -6.90
C GLN A 210 13.24 5.33 -5.58
N LYS A 211 13.32 4.30 -4.71
CA LYS A 211 14.03 4.41 -3.43
C LYS A 211 15.52 4.60 -3.65
N MET A 212 16.07 3.94 -4.67
CA MET A 212 17.48 4.13 -5.05
C MET A 212 17.73 5.52 -5.65
N GLN A 213 16.74 6.14 -6.30
CA GLN A 213 16.85 7.52 -6.79
C GLN A 213 16.73 8.54 -5.64
N VAL A 214 15.78 8.35 -4.71
CA VAL A 214 15.64 9.17 -3.49
C VAL A 214 16.91 9.13 -2.64
N ALA A 215 17.58 7.98 -2.55
CA ALA A 215 18.86 7.87 -1.85
C ALA A 215 19.99 8.74 -2.44
N GLN A 216 19.84 9.20 -3.69
CA GLN A 216 20.81 10.05 -4.40
C GLN A 216 20.48 11.55 -4.33
N TYR A 217 19.42 11.95 -3.60
CA TYR A 217 19.10 13.36 -3.42
C TYR A 217 20.29 14.14 -2.83
N SER A 218 20.41 15.40 -3.25
CA SER A 218 21.64 16.20 -3.15
C SER A 218 22.07 16.47 -1.69
N GLY A 219 21.14 16.37 -0.74
CA GLY A 219 21.39 16.42 0.71
C GLY A 219 22.09 15.19 1.31
N SER A 220 22.28 14.08 0.57
CA SER A 220 22.98 12.85 1.00
C SER A 220 24.52 13.02 1.07
N SER A 221 24.99 14.23 1.38
CA SER A 221 26.40 14.61 1.42
C SER A 221 27.15 14.07 2.65
N THR A 222 26.47 13.64 3.71
CA THR A 222 27.12 12.97 4.84
C THR A 222 27.26 11.48 4.58
N LYS A 223 28.26 11.13 3.77
CA LYS A 223 28.86 9.79 3.80
C LYS A 223 29.58 9.63 5.15
N THR A 224 28.86 9.34 6.22
CA THR A 224 29.49 8.97 7.50
C THR A 224 30.08 7.57 7.36
N SER A 225 31.30 7.47 6.82
CA SER A 225 32.15 6.31 7.07
C SER A 225 32.54 6.37 8.54
N ASN A 226 31.82 5.66 9.40
CA ASN A 226 32.22 5.49 10.78
C ASN A 226 33.56 4.74 10.78
N GLY A 227 34.63 5.37 11.25
CA GLY A 227 36.03 4.94 11.06
C GLY A 227 36.37 3.54 11.58
N ASP A 228 35.49 2.92 12.37
CA ASP A 228 35.71 1.60 12.97
C ASP A 228 34.78 0.49 12.44
N ALA A 229 33.97 0.76 11.41
CA ALA A 229 33.28 -0.30 10.67
C ALA A 229 33.21 0.07 9.19
N LYS A 230 33.77 -0.78 8.32
CA LYS A 230 33.67 -0.69 6.85
C LYS A 230 32.22 -0.84 6.37
N LYS A 231 31.33 0.11 6.70
CA LYS A 231 29.94 0.20 6.27
C LYS A 231 29.77 1.48 5.47
N VAL A 232 29.44 1.31 4.19
CA VAL A 232 29.01 2.41 3.32
C VAL A 232 27.48 2.42 3.36
N THR A 233 26.89 3.45 3.96
CA THR A 233 25.43 3.61 4.05
C THR A 233 25.01 4.62 2.98
N ASN A 234 24.13 4.21 2.07
CA ASN A 234 23.54 5.10 1.05
C ASN A 234 22.01 5.09 1.21
N SER A 235 21.53 5.63 2.32
CA SER A 235 20.10 5.63 2.65
C SER A 235 19.63 6.99 3.16
N VAL A 236 18.64 7.55 2.45
CA VAL A 236 17.77 8.62 2.96
C VAL A 236 16.50 7.94 3.45
N ASP A 237 16.40 7.69 4.76
CA ASP A 237 15.23 7.06 5.37
C ASP A 237 14.17 8.08 5.79
N VAL A 238 14.63 9.24 6.26
CA VAL A 238 13.82 10.44 6.49
C VAL A 238 14.39 11.54 5.60
N TYR A 239 13.53 12.13 4.78
CA TYR A 239 13.82 13.31 4.00
C TYR A 239 13.19 14.50 4.69
N VAL A 240 13.99 15.52 4.97
CA VAL A 240 13.49 16.80 5.50
C VAL A 240 13.41 17.74 4.31
N ASP A 241 12.20 18.23 4.01
CA ASP A 241 12.03 19.19 2.94
C ASP A 241 12.61 20.57 3.34
N PRO A 242 12.80 21.50 2.39
CA PRO A 242 13.25 22.86 2.71
C PRO A 242 12.30 23.66 3.61
N LEU A 243 11.06 23.20 3.82
CA LEU A 243 10.05 23.81 4.68
C LEU A 243 10.11 23.26 6.12
N GLY A 244 10.90 22.21 6.38
CA GLY A 244 11.09 21.59 7.67
C GLY A 244 10.21 20.35 7.92
N ASN A 245 9.43 19.89 6.95
CA ASN A 245 8.58 18.70 7.07
C ASN A 245 9.41 17.43 6.91
N GLU A 246 9.22 16.48 7.82
CA GLU A 246 9.90 15.19 7.80
C GLU A 246 9.04 14.12 7.13
N ILE A 247 9.57 13.54 6.04
CA ILE A 247 8.90 12.47 5.30
C ILE A 247 9.72 11.19 5.36
N LYS A 248 9.10 10.12 5.85
CA LYS A 248 9.68 8.80 5.86
C LYS A 248 9.39 8.07 4.55
N PHE A 249 10.41 7.86 3.74
CA PHE A 249 10.30 7.11 2.48
C PHE A 249 10.41 5.60 2.72
N VAL A 250 9.28 4.91 2.71
CA VAL A 250 9.17 3.46 2.95
C VAL A 250 9.05 2.70 1.63
N PRO A 251 10.00 1.78 1.32
CA PRO A 251 9.91 0.97 0.13
C PRO A 251 8.78 -0.07 0.27
N CYS A 252 7.88 -0.11 -0.70
CA CYS A 252 6.84 -1.12 -0.82
C CYS A 252 6.99 -1.86 -2.16
N ARG A 253 6.90 -3.19 -2.14
CA ARG A 253 7.02 -4.01 -3.36
C ARG A 253 5.76 -3.96 -4.22
N GLN A 254 4.63 -3.65 -3.59
CA GLN A 254 3.29 -3.58 -4.18
C GLN A 254 2.95 -2.17 -4.67
N ALA A 255 3.80 -1.17 -4.36
CA ALA A 255 3.61 0.18 -4.87
C ALA A 255 3.75 0.24 -6.40
N PRO A 256 2.96 1.09 -7.07
CA PRO A 256 3.13 1.37 -8.49
C PRO A 256 4.56 1.81 -8.80
N THR A 257 5.17 1.21 -9.82
CA THR A 257 6.60 1.40 -10.12
C THR A 257 6.93 2.80 -10.63
N GLY A 258 6.00 3.42 -11.36
CA GLY A 258 6.14 4.75 -11.94
C GLY A 258 5.62 5.90 -11.07
N ALA A 259 5.41 5.67 -9.76
CA ALA A 259 4.89 6.66 -8.84
C ALA A 259 5.64 6.68 -7.50
N VAL A 260 5.68 7.86 -6.88
CA VAL A 260 5.99 8.06 -5.46
C VAL A 260 4.78 8.77 -4.86
N MET A 261 4.14 8.16 -3.87
CA MET A 261 2.97 8.74 -3.20
C MET A 261 3.34 9.10 -1.77
N MET A 262 2.98 10.31 -1.36
CA MET A 262 3.28 10.88 -0.05
C MET A 262 1.96 11.18 0.65
N PHE A 263 1.77 10.53 1.78
CA PHE A 263 0.52 10.57 2.53
C PHE A 263 0.72 11.31 3.85
N ASP A 264 -0.18 12.23 4.12
CA ASP A 264 -0.53 12.62 5.47
C ASP A 264 -1.35 11.49 6.13
N MET A 265 -0.78 10.85 7.15
CA MET A 265 -1.35 9.68 7.79
C MET A 265 -2.58 9.99 8.66
N GLU A 266 -2.84 11.26 9.01
CA GLU A 266 -4.07 11.64 9.71
C GLU A 266 -5.27 11.71 8.76
N HIS A 267 -5.00 11.97 7.48
CA HIS A 267 -6.01 12.15 6.44
C HIS A 267 -6.22 10.94 5.53
N VAL A 268 -5.56 9.80 5.78
CA VAL A 268 -5.82 8.54 5.08
C VAL A 268 -6.16 7.42 6.05
N LYS A 269 -7.27 6.72 5.78
CA LYS A 269 -7.82 5.67 6.64
C LYS A 269 -8.27 4.46 5.84
N LEU A 270 -8.25 3.31 6.50
CA LEU A 270 -8.81 2.06 5.99
C LEU A 270 -10.21 1.87 6.58
N ALA A 271 -11.23 2.07 5.77
CA ALA A 271 -12.61 1.82 6.17
C ALA A 271 -12.95 0.34 5.98
N VAL A 272 -13.26 -0.36 7.06
CA VAL A 272 -13.52 -1.81 7.09
C VAL A 272 -15.00 -2.05 7.39
N LEU A 273 -15.69 -2.76 6.49
CA LEU A 273 -17.08 -3.20 6.68
C LEU A 273 -17.14 -4.59 7.31
N ARG A 274 -16.27 -5.49 6.85
CA ARG A 274 -16.08 -6.83 7.44
C ARG A 274 -14.59 -7.06 7.62
N ASP A 275 -14.17 -7.23 8.87
CA ASP A 275 -12.77 -7.55 9.17
C ASP A 275 -12.42 -8.98 8.69
N TYR A 276 -11.17 -9.38 8.86
CA TYR A 276 -10.73 -10.71 8.48
C TYR A 276 -11.49 -11.81 9.24
N GLU A 277 -12.35 -12.51 8.52
CA GLU A 277 -13.13 -13.64 9.04
C GLU A 277 -12.73 -14.92 8.32
N THR A 278 -12.60 -16.00 9.09
CA THR A 278 -12.36 -17.34 8.56
C THR A 278 -13.60 -18.21 8.73
N SER A 279 -14.10 -18.77 7.63
CA SER A 279 -15.27 -19.64 7.64
C SER A 279 -14.97 -21.00 7.00
N PRO A 280 -15.40 -22.13 7.61
CA PRO A 280 -15.34 -23.42 6.94
C PRO A 280 -16.40 -23.46 5.82
N LEU A 281 -16.00 -23.93 4.65
CA LEU A 281 -16.94 -24.19 3.55
C LEU A 281 -17.46 -25.63 3.64
N ALA A 282 -18.63 -25.87 3.04
CA ALA A 282 -19.21 -27.21 2.98
C ALA A 282 -18.22 -28.21 2.36
N LYS A 283 -18.14 -29.41 2.96
CA LYS A 283 -17.32 -30.49 2.42
C LYS A 283 -17.86 -30.90 1.05
N THR A 284 -16.98 -30.99 0.07
CA THR A 284 -17.29 -31.49 -1.27
C THR A 284 -16.34 -32.63 -1.56
N GLY A 285 -16.85 -33.87 -1.58
CA GLY A 285 -16.01 -35.07 -1.61
C GLY A 285 -15.14 -35.23 -0.35
N ASP A 286 -14.04 -35.97 -0.47
CA ASP A 286 -13.04 -36.15 0.62
C ASP A 286 -12.03 -34.99 0.67
N SER A 287 -12.55 -33.77 0.87
CA SER A 287 -11.72 -32.58 1.06
C SER A 287 -12.36 -31.57 2.00
N GLU A 288 -11.51 -30.91 2.80
CA GLU A 288 -11.88 -29.79 3.65
C GLU A 288 -11.49 -28.47 2.97
N ARG A 289 -12.36 -27.46 3.09
CA ARG A 289 -12.17 -26.14 2.50
C ARG A 289 -12.42 -25.06 3.55
N LYS A 290 -11.55 -24.06 3.61
CA LYS A 290 -11.70 -22.90 4.50
C LYS A 290 -11.49 -21.61 3.71
N GLN A 291 -12.42 -20.68 3.86
CA GLN A 291 -12.36 -19.36 3.23
C GLN A 291 -11.91 -18.32 4.25
N ILE A 292 -11.14 -17.34 3.79
CA ILE A 292 -10.81 -16.12 4.50
C ILE A 292 -11.36 -14.97 3.68
N LEU A 293 -12.10 -14.07 4.31
CA LEU A 293 -12.74 -12.94 3.64
C LEU A 293 -12.51 -11.65 4.44
N THR A 294 -12.35 -10.55 3.73
CA THR A 294 -12.43 -9.18 4.29
C THR A 294 -13.14 -8.27 3.29
N GLU A 295 -13.77 -7.20 3.79
CA GLU A 295 -14.40 -6.18 2.98
C GLU A 295 -14.03 -4.78 3.47
N TYR A 296 -13.46 -3.96 2.59
CA TYR A 296 -12.83 -2.69 2.93
C TYR A 296 -12.86 -1.68 1.77
N CYS A 297 -12.60 -0.41 2.06
CA CYS A 297 -12.26 0.63 1.07
C CYS A 297 -11.26 1.65 1.63
N LEU A 298 -10.64 2.40 0.72
CA LEU A 298 -9.79 3.53 1.07
C LEU A 298 -10.62 4.79 1.35
N GLU A 299 -10.38 5.44 2.48
CA GLU A 299 -10.88 6.78 2.79
C GLU A 299 -9.68 7.74 2.76
N MET A 300 -9.65 8.65 1.79
CA MET A 300 -8.55 9.62 1.61
C MET A 300 -8.84 10.97 2.29
N GLY A 301 -9.78 11.01 3.25
CA GLY A 301 -10.10 12.21 4.03
C GLY A 301 -10.20 13.46 3.15
N ASN A 302 -9.22 14.36 3.31
CA ASN A 302 -8.99 15.46 2.38
C ASN A 302 -7.86 15.12 1.40
N GLU A 303 -8.20 14.97 0.12
CA GLU A 303 -7.25 14.68 -0.97
C GLU A 303 -6.07 15.65 -1.02
N ALA A 304 -6.33 16.93 -0.74
CA ALA A 304 -5.33 17.99 -0.77
C ALA A 304 -4.31 17.91 0.38
N ALA A 305 -4.46 16.98 1.32
CA ALA A 305 -3.45 16.70 2.34
C ALA A 305 -2.31 15.79 1.80
N HIS A 306 -2.54 15.08 0.69
CA HIS A 306 -1.58 14.13 0.13
C HIS A 306 -0.85 14.73 -1.07
N ALA A 307 0.29 14.15 -1.42
CA ALA A 307 1.07 14.55 -2.59
C ALA A 307 1.57 13.34 -3.39
N ALA A 308 1.84 13.54 -4.68
CA ALA A 308 2.39 12.47 -5.50
C ALA A 308 3.33 12.97 -6.60
N VAL A 309 4.24 12.10 -7.00
CA VAL A 309 5.06 12.26 -8.20
C VAL A 309 4.78 11.10 -9.14
N TYR A 310 4.29 11.41 -10.35
CA TYR A 310 3.93 10.44 -11.38
C TYR A 310 4.85 10.49 -12.61
N ASP A 311 4.62 9.49 -13.47
CA ASP A 311 5.30 9.25 -14.74
C ASP A 311 6.80 9.00 -14.58
N LEU A 312 7.18 8.21 -13.58
CA LEU A 312 8.58 7.95 -13.29
C LEU A 312 9.12 6.77 -14.10
N THR A 313 10.38 6.88 -14.56
CA THR A 313 11.12 5.74 -15.13
C THR A 313 11.26 4.62 -14.10
N THR A 314 11.29 3.37 -14.56
CA THR A 314 11.22 2.18 -13.67
C THR A 314 12.43 1.26 -13.73
N ALA A 315 13.36 1.55 -14.65
CA ALA A 315 14.62 0.86 -14.88
C ALA A 315 15.64 1.84 -15.45
#